data_AF-A0A444ZCU2-F1
#
_entry.id   AF-A0A444ZCU2-F1
#
_cell.length_a   1.000
_cell.length_b   1.000
_cell.length_c   1.000
_cell.angle_alpha   90.00
_cell.angle_beta   90.00
_cell.angle_gamma   90.00
#
_symmetry.space_group_name_H-M   'P 1'
#
loop_
_entity.id
_entity.type
_entity.pdbx_description
1 polymer ?
#
loop_
_entity_poly.entity_id
_entity_poly.type
_entity_poly.pdbx_seq_one_letter_code
_entity_poly.pdbx_strand_id
1 'polypeptide(L)'
;MVINVSLTAAHSEAPNHSEKAPAEAPNHSEKAPAEAPAEAPNRKKCDEKKGIQMVLFLLFILAMLTALVMAESEPQFELASSLRSTKGFHHGRHGVGGAMTCDKYPRVCRVAGSQGPDCCQKKCVNVSTDRNNCGRCGKKCKYSQLCCKGKCVNHMVDKHHCGICGNKCSKGDSCIYGICSYA
;
A
#
# COMPACT_ATOMS: atom_id res chain seq x y z
N MET A 1 42.16 -35.46 73.42
CA MET A 1 42.84 -35.64 72.11
C MET A 1 41.92 -35.09 71.03
N VAL A 2 42.45 -34.14 70.25
CA VAL A 2 42.09 -33.73 68.85
C VAL A 2 40.60 -33.71 68.47
N ILE A 3 39.96 -32.54 68.27
CA ILE A 3 40.06 -31.57 67.15
C ILE A 3 39.55 -32.14 65.81
N ASN A 4 38.72 -31.31 65.16
CA ASN A 4 38.33 -31.19 63.73
C ASN A 4 36.95 -31.78 63.35
N VAL A 5 35.93 -30.98 63.01
CA VAL A 5 35.80 -29.80 62.11
C VAL A 5 36.07 -30.13 60.64
N SER A 6 35.02 -30.05 59.81
CA SER A 6 34.93 -29.27 58.55
C SER A 6 33.71 -29.77 57.76
N LEU A 7 32.65 -28.99 57.55
CA LEU A 7 32.53 -27.79 56.70
C LEU A 7 32.54 -28.14 55.20
N THR A 8 31.38 -28.05 54.54
CA THR A 8 31.29 -27.80 53.09
C THR A 8 30.31 -26.69 52.83
N ALA A 9 30.88 -25.61 52.31
CA ALA A 9 30.29 -24.30 52.07
C ALA A 9 29.46 -24.23 50.78
N ALA A 10 28.55 -23.27 50.78
CA ALA A 10 27.81 -22.75 49.65
C ALA A 10 28.75 -22.21 48.55
N HIS A 11 28.34 -22.36 47.29
CA HIS A 11 28.90 -21.63 46.16
C HIS A 11 27.92 -20.55 45.71
N SER A 12 28.32 -19.31 45.95
CA SER A 12 27.95 -18.11 45.20
C SER A 12 29.12 -17.78 44.27
N GLU A 13 28.87 -17.34 43.03
CA GLU A 13 29.67 -16.31 42.35
C GLU A 13 28.94 -15.83 41.08
N ALA A 14 29.03 -14.53 40.82
CA ALA A 14 28.34 -13.75 39.78
C ALA A 14 29.28 -13.50 38.55
N PRO A 15 28.90 -12.65 37.56
CA PRO A 15 29.32 -12.74 36.15
C PRO A 15 30.57 -11.92 35.77
N ASN A 16 31.20 -12.23 34.62
CA ASN A 16 32.12 -11.29 33.96
C ASN A 16 32.27 -11.49 32.43
N HIS A 17 32.70 -10.39 31.80
CA HIS A 17 33.28 -10.16 30.48
C HIS A 17 32.36 -9.66 29.36
N SER A 18 32.75 -8.70 28.51
CA SER A 18 33.67 -7.55 28.51
C SER A 18 33.70 -7.06 27.06
N GLU A 19 33.72 -5.74 26.88
CA GLU A 19 34.04 -4.94 25.67
C GLU A 19 34.84 -5.59 24.51
N LYS A 20 34.44 -5.25 23.26
CA LYS A 20 35.40 -4.75 22.24
C LYS A 20 34.74 -4.01 21.06
N ALA A 21 35.15 -2.75 20.88
CA ALA A 21 35.35 -2.03 19.61
C ALA A 21 36.80 -1.47 19.65
N PRO A 22 37.41 -0.82 18.62
CA PRO A 22 36.93 -0.43 17.28
C PRO A 22 37.91 -0.82 16.13
N ALA A 23 37.52 -0.56 14.87
CA ALA A 23 38.48 -0.41 13.77
C ALA A 23 37.97 0.62 12.75
N GLU A 24 38.92 1.40 12.25
CA GLU A 24 38.83 2.68 11.55
C GLU A 24 38.62 2.53 10.02
N ALA A 25 38.28 3.65 9.38
CA ALA A 25 37.87 3.81 7.98
C ALA A 25 38.99 3.61 6.93
N PRO A 26 38.66 3.76 5.62
CA PRO A 26 39.18 4.96 4.97
C PRO A 26 38.14 5.75 4.13
N ASN A 27 38.09 7.04 4.45
CA ASN A 27 38.09 8.22 3.59
C ASN A 27 37.95 8.03 2.05
N HIS A 28 36.90 8.62 1.48
CA HIS A 28 37.01 9.39 0.24
C HIS A 28 36.12 10.64 0.37
N SER A 29 36.77 11.73 0.79
CA SER A 29 36.30 13.10 0.54
C SER A 29 36.63 13.46 -0.91
N GLU A 30 35.63 13.78 -1.71
CA GLU A 30 35.82 14.65 -2.87
C GLU A 30 34.73 15.72 -2.88
N LYS A 31 35.10 16.83 -2.23
CA LYS A 31 34.93 18.25 -2.60
C LYS A 31 33.72 18.63 -3.48
N ALA A 32 32.91 19.54 -2.93
CA ALA A 32 31.79 20.27 -3.55
C ALA A 32 32.17 21.08 -4.80
N PRO A 33 31.14 21.50 -5.56
CA PRO A 33 30.79 22.94 -5.60
C PRO A 33 29.29 23.14 -5.24
N ALA A 34 28.96 24.00 -4.27
CA ALA A 34 28.72 25.43 -4.43
C ALA A 34 27.52 25.77 -5.36
N GLU A 35 26.47 26.30 -4.73
CA GLU A 35 25.45 27.24 -5.24
C GLU A 35 24.46 26.79 -6.33
N ALA A 36 23.19 26.60 -5.93
CA ALA A 36 22.05 27.35 -6.48
C ALA A 36 20.82 27.26 -5.54
N PRO A 37 20.07 28.35 -5.36
CA PRO A 37 18.86 28.37 -4.53
C PRO A 37 17.71 27.68 -5.25
N ALA A 38 17.19 26.59 -4.70
CA ALA A 38 15.89 26.07 -5.12
C ALA A 38 14.81 27.02 -4.58
N GLU A 39 14.27 27.82 -5.49
CA GLU A 39 13.16 28.74 -5.30
C GLU A 39 12.03 28.14 -4.48
N ALA A 40 11.52 28.94 -3.54
CA ALA A 40 10.25 28.68 -2.88
C ALA A 40 9.16 28.45 -3.94
N PRO A 41 8.31 27.40 -3.82
CA PRO A 41 7.13 27.30 -4.67
C PRO A 41 6.21 28.48 -4.35
N ASN A 42 6.18 29.41 -5.30
CA ASN A 42 5.25 30.52 -5.41
C ASN A 42 3.87 30.11 -4.88
N ARG A 43 3.40 30.76 -3.80
CA ARG A 43 1.98 30.74 -3.42
C ARG A 43 1.20 31.37 -4.57
N LYS A 44 0.80 30.54 -5.54
CA LYS A 44 -0.16 30.96 -6.56
C LYS A 44 -1.43 31.34 -5.79
N LYS A 45 -1.71 32.65 -5.79
CA LYS A 45 -2.97 33.22 -5.36
C LYS A 45 -4.07 32.38 -6.03
N CYS A 46 -4.99 31.82 -5.25
CA CYS A 46 -6.16 31.14 -5.81
C CYS A 46 -6.98 32.19 -6.58
N ASP A 47 -6.72 32.31 -7.88
CA ASP A 47 -7.50 33.12 -8.80
C ASP A 47 -8.86 32.45 -8.98
N GLU A 48 -9.81 32.79 -8.13
CA GLU A 48 -11.23 32.40 -8.24
C GLU A 48 -11.81 32.73 -9.64
N LYS A 49 -11.24 33.72 -10.33
CA LYS A 49 -11.58 34.11 -11.71
C LYS A 49 -11.16 33.10 -12.78
N LYS A 50 -10.17 32.22 -12.52
CA LYS A 50 -9.74 31.19 -13.48
C LYS A 50 -10.74 30.04 -13.57
N GLY A 51 -11.49 29.76 -12.50
CA GLY A 51 -12.53 28.74 -12.48
C GLY A 51 -13.69 29.08 -13.42
N ILE A 52 -14.20 30.31 -13.34
CA ILE A 52 -15.32 30.78 -14.20
C ILE A 52 -14.89 30.80 -15.67
N GLN A 53 -13.69 31.28 -15.98
CA GLN A 53 -13.15 31.27 -17.33
C GLN A 53 -13.05 29.85 -17.90
N MET A 54 -12.64 28.87 -17.08
CA MET A 54 -12.53 27.47 -17.48
C MET A 54 -13.91 26.83 -17.72
N VAL A 55 -14.90 27.13 -16.87
CA VAL A 55 -16.27 26.63 -17.03
C VAL A 55 -16.92 27.20 -18.30
N LEU A 56 -16.74 28.50 -18.57
CA LEU A 56 -17.24 29.10 -19.81
C LEU A 56 -16.57 28.48 -21.04
N PHE A 57 -15.25 28.24 -21.01
CA PHE A 57 -14.54 27.58 -22.10
C PHE A 57 -15.05 26.15 -22.32
N LEU A 58 -15.28 25.39 -21.25
CA LEU A 58 -15.84 24.03 -21.33
C LEU A 58 -17.26 24.03 -21.90
N LEU A 59 -18.11 24.98 -21.53
CA LEU A 59 -19.46 25.11 -22.08
C LEU A 59 -19.45 25.47 -23.58
N PHE A 60 -18.54 26.35 -24.01
CA PHE A 60 -18.35 26.67 -25.44
C PHE A 60 -17.86 25.46 -26.24
N ILE A 61 -16.89 24.70 -25.71
CA ILE A 61 -16.40 23.48 -26.36
C ILE A 61 -17.50 22.41 -26.42
N LEU A 62 -18.29 22.23 -25.35
CA LEU A 62 -19.41 21.30 -25.33
C LEU A 62 -20.47 21.69 -26.37
N ALA A 63 -20.82 22.97 -26.47
CA ALA A 63 -21.79 23.48 -27.45
C ALA A 63 -21.31 23.27 -28.90
N MET A 64 -20.03 23.53 -29.17
CA MET A 64 -19.43 23.31 -30.49
C MET A 64 -19.35 21.81 -30.85
N LEU A 65 -19.03 20.96 -29.90
CA LEU A 65 -19.05 19.49 -30.07
C LEU A 65 -20.46 18.98 -30.34
N THR A 66 -21.47 19.48 -29.62
CA THR A 66 -22.87 19.11 -29.88
C THR A 66 -23.35 19.60 -31.25
N ALA A 67 -22.90 20.75 -31.73
CA ALA A 67 -23.26 21.27 -33.05
C ALA A 67 -22.62 20.43 -34.19
N LEU A 68 -21.40 19.94 -34.00
CA LEU A 68 -20.73 19.03 -34.94
C LEU A 68 -21.45 17.68 -35.06
N VAL A 69 -22.02 17.15 -33.96
CA VAL A 69 -22.77 15.89 -33.96
C VAL A 69 -24.12 15.99 -34.69
N MET A 70 -24.72 17.19 -34.78
CA MET A 70 -25.99 17.40 -35.49
C MET A 70 -25.83 17.51 -37.02
N ALA A 71 -24.60 17.54 -37.54
CA ALA A 71 -24.34 17.56 -38.98
C ALA A 71 -24.25 16.14 -39.60
N GLU A 72 -24.26 15.08 -38.78
CA GLU A 72 -23.98 13.72 -39.23
C GLU A 72 -24.89 12.71 -38.51
N SER A 73 -26.17 12.69 -38.85
CA SER A 73 -27.03 11.55 -38.50
C SER A 73 -28.03 11.25 -39.63
N GLU A 74 -27.58 10.41 -40.56
CA GLU A 74 -28.46 9.54 -41.34
C GLU A 74 -29.16 8.55 -40.37
N PRO A 75 -30.48 8.32 -40.46
CA PRO A 75 -31.21 7.44 -39.55
C PRO A 75 -31.03 5.98 -39.99
N GLN A 76 -30.32 5.16 -39.20
CA GLN A 76 -30.26 3.71 -39.42
C GLN A 76 -31.34 2.97 -38.60
N PHE A 77 -32.46 2.77 -39.29
CA PHE A 77 -33.35 1.61 -39.32
C PHE A 77 -33.12 0.46 -38.29
N GLU A 78 -34.21 0.14 -37.57
CA GLU A 78 -34.50 -1.07 -36.78
C GLU A 78 -34.02 -2.40 -37.38
N LEU A 79 -33.49 -3.30 -36.55
CA LEU A 79 -33.79 -4.73 -36.70
C LEU A 79 -33.69 -5.50 -35.37
N ALA A 80 -34.84 -5.70 -34.74
CA ALA A 80 -35.03 -6.74 -33.74
C ALA A 80 -34.73 -8.13 -34.36
N SER A 81 -33.57 -8.70 -34.03
CA SER A 81 -33.24 -10.09 -34.34
C SER A 81 -33.25 -10.93 -33.07
N SER A 82 -34.41 -11.55 -32.83
CA SER A 82 -34.57 -12.71 -31.96
C SER A 82 -33.81 -13.89 -32.54
N LEU A 83 -32.74 -14.34 -31.89
CA LEU A 83 -32.13 -15.64 -32.18
C LEU A 83 -31.98 -16.47 -30.90
N ARG A 84 -32.83 -17.51 -30.84
CA ARG A 84 -32.75 -18.67 -29.97
C ARG A 84 -31.38 -19.33 -30.13
N SER A 85 -30.60 -19.38 -29.04
CA SER A 85 -29.38 -20.17 -28.98
C SER A 85 -29.73 -21.63 -28.71
N THR A 86 -29.69 -22.47 -29.75
CA THR A 86 -29.82 -23.92 -29.66
C THR A 86 -28.48 -24.55 -29.27
N LYS A 87 -28.52 -25.27 -28.14
CA LYS A 87 -27.51 -26.19 -27.59
C LYS A 87 -26.71 -26.96 -28.66
N GLY A 88 -25.39 -26.84 -28.59
CA GLY A 88 -24.44 -27.70 -29.29
C GLY A 88 -23.35 -28.26 -28.36
N PHE A 89 -23.19 -29.59 -28.44
CA PHE A 89 -22.02 -30.41 -28.08
C PHE A 89 -21.64 -30.63 -26.59
N HIS A 90 -22.10 -31.77 -26.07
CA HIS A 90 -21.62 -32.39 -24.82
C HIS A 90 -20.45 -33.35 -25.10
N HIS A 91 -19.23 -32.95 -24.75
CA HIS A 91 -18.15 -33.87 -24.43
C HIS A 91 -17.91 -33.83 -22.92
N GLY A 92 -18.06 -34.99 -22.26
CA GLY A 92 -17.57 -35.22 -20.89
C GLY A 92 -18.23 -34.41 -19.77
N ARG A 93 -19.43 -34.83 -19.33
CA ARG A 93 -20.04 -34.37 -18.06
C ARG A 93 -19.22 -34.89 -16.87
N HIS A 94 -18.22 -34.14 -16.45
CA HIS A 94 -18.20 -33.76 -15.04
C HIS A 94 -19.11 -32.54 -14.90
N GLY A 95 -20.06 -32.57 -13.97
CA GLY A 95 -20.93 -31.42 -13.72
C GLY A 95 -20.10 -30.25 -13.18
N VAL A 96 -19.63 -29.35 -14.05
CA VAL A 96 -18.84 -28.18 -13.66
C VAL A 96 -19.55 -26.90 -14.08
N GLY A 97 -20.71 -26.65 -13.45
CA GLY A 97 -21.39 -25.35 -13.43
C GLY A 97 -21.15 -24.61 -12.11
N GLY A 98 -20.01 -24.87 -11.45
CA GLY A 98 -19.67 -24.23 -10.18
C GLY A 98 -18.64 -23.13 -10.41
N ALA A 99 -18.93 -21.90 -9.98
CA ALA A 99 -17.96 -20.82 -9.93
C ALA A 99 -16.71 -21.30 -9.15
N MET A 100 -15.51 -21.13 -9.73
CA MET A 100 -14.24 -21.46 -9.09
C MET A 100 -13.89 -20.40 -8.04
N THR A 101 -14.58 -20.43 -6.89
CA THR A 101 -14.36 -19.49 -5.79
C THR A 101 -13.29 -19.97 -4.83
N CYS A 102 -12.59 -19.04 -4.19
CA CYS A 102 -11.50 -19.38 -3.28
C CYS A 102 -11.94 -20.11 -2.01
N ASP A 103 -13.20 -19.95 -1.59
CA ASP A 103 -13.77 -20.66 -0.42
C ASP A 103 -13.76 -22.18 -0.64
N LYS A 104 -13.92 -22.64 -1.89
CA LYS A 104 -13.88 -24.06 -2.27
C LYS A 104 -12.51 -24.47 -2.83
N TYR A 105 -11.82 -23.54 -3.50
CA TYR A 105 -10.54 -23.78 -4.16
C TYR A 105 -9.49 -22.76 -3.70
N PRO A 106 -8.92 -22.88 -2.49
CA PRO A 106 -8.03 -21.87 -1.90
C PRO A 106 -6.75 -21.64 -2.71
N ARG A 107 -6.35 -22.62 -3.52
CA ARG A 107 -5.18 -22.49 -4.41
C ARG A 107 -5.33 -21.39 -5.46
N VAL A 108 -6.56 -21.00 -5.81
CA VAL A 108 -6.81 -19.94 -6.80
C VAL A 108 -6.24 -18.59 -6.36
N CYS A 109 -6.05 -18.35 -5.06
CA CYS A 109 -5.44 -17.13 -4.55
C CYS A 109 -3.91 -17.15 -4.52
N ARG A 110 -3.27 -18.30 -4.80
CA ARG A 110 -1.80 -18.41 -4.79
C ARG A 110 -1.20 -18.39 -6.20
N VAL A 111 -2.04 -18.33 -7.22
CA VAL A 111 -1.59 -18.19 -8.61
C VAL A 111 -1.06 -16.78 -8.85
N ALA A 112 -0.06 -16.66 -9.71
CA ALA A 112 0.46 -15.36 -10.12
C ALA A 112 -0.65 -14.51 -10.76
N GLY A 113 -0.69 -13.21 -10.41
CA GLY A 113 -1.72 -12.27 -10.88
C GLY A 113 -2.99 -12.23 -10.04
N SER A 114 -3.11 -13.05 -9.00
CA SER A 114 -4.17 -12.89 -7.99
C SER A 114 -3.90 -11.68 -7.08
N GLN A 115 -4.96 -11.09 -6.53
CA GLN A 115 -4.90 -9.91 -5.67
C GLN A 115 -4.26 -10.17 -4.29
N GLY A 116 -3.98 -11.42 -3.97
CA GLY A 116 -3.29 -11.83 -2.75
C GLY A 116 -3.61 -13.26 -2.36
N PRO A 117 -2.86 -13.83 -1.42
CA PRO A 117 -2.90 -15.25 -1.08
C PRO A 117 -4.10 -15.65 -0.21
N ASP A 118 -4.82 -14.68 0.35
CA ASP A 118 -5.84 -14.91 1.36
C ASP A 118 -7.24 -14.88 0.74
N CYS A 119 -8.08 -15.83 1.12
CA CYS A 119 -9.47 -15.87 0.67
C CYS A 119 -10.38 -15.16 1.67
N CYS A 120 -11.04 -14.08 1.24
CA CYS A 120 -12.05 -13.36 2.01
C CYS A 120 -13.33 -13.23 1.19
N GLN A 121 -14.42 -13.86 1.65
CA GLN A 121 -15.75 -13.79 1.01
C GLN A 121 -15.70 -14.12 -0.50
N LYS A 122 -15.15 -15.27 -0.88
CA LYS A 122 -14.96 -15.71 -2.29
C LYS A 122 -13.98 -14.87 -3.11
N LYS A 123 -13.35 -13.85 -2.54
CA LYS A 123 -12.35 -12.99 -3.21
C LYS A 123 -10.96 -13.22 -2.65
N CYS A 124 -9.97 -13.24 -3.52
CA CYS A 124 -8.58 -13.23 -3.11
C CYS A 124 -8.18 -11.81 -2.72
N VAL A 125 -7.52 -11.65 -1.57
CA VAL A 125 -7.00 -10.39 -1.04
C VAL A 125 -5.66 -10.65 -0.37
N ASN A 126 -4.91 -9.59 -0.08
CA ASN A 126 -3.68 -9.68 0.69
C ASN A 126 -3.92 -9.07 2.07
N VAL A 127 -4.07 -9.89 3.11
CA VAL A 127 -4.32 -9.37 4.47
C VAL A 127 -3.14 -8.60 5.04
N SER A 128 -1.96 -8.66 4.41
CA SER A 128 -0.78 -7.93 4.86
C SER A 128 -0.73 -6.48 4.40
N THR A 129 -1.47 -6.14 3.34
CA THR A 129 -1.43 -4.82 2.69
C THR A 129 -2.81 -4.22 2.43
N ASP A 130 -3.86 -5.03 2.35
CA ASP A 130 -5.22 -4.55 2.13
C ASP A 130 -5.75 -3.86 3.40
N ARG A 131 -6.02 -2.56 3.26
CA ARG A 131 -6.56 -1.70 4.31
C ARG A 131 -7.93 -2.17 4.83
N ASN A 132 -8.71 -2.87 4.01
CA ASN A 132 -10.04 -3.37 4.37
C ASN A 132 -10.01 -4.77 5.01
N ASN A 133 -8.90 -5.49 4.88
CA ASN A 133 -8.74 -6.87 5.33
C ASN A 133 -7.44 -7.05 6.13
N CYS A 134 -7.07 -6.05 6.94
CA CYS A 134 -5.74 -5.97 7.53
C CYS A 134 -5.50 -6.94 8.69
N GLY A 135 -4.72 -7.99 8.43
CA GLY A 135 -4.39 -9.08 9.33
C GLY A 135 -5.49 -10.12 9.51
N ARG A 136 -6.70 -9.86 8.99
CA ARG A 136 -7.81 -10.82 8.85
C ARG A 136 -8.91 -10.20 7.98
N CYS A 137 -9.74 -11.06 7.38
CA CYS A 137 -10.88 -10.63 6.59
C CYS A 137 -11.81 -9.67 7.35
N GLY A 138 -12.23 -8.59 6.70
CA GLY A 138 -13.15 -7.58 7.24
C GLY A 138 -12.56 -6.63 8.28
N LYS A 139 -11.30 -6.80 8.69
CA LYS A 139 -10.64 -5.86 9.61
C LYS A 139 -10.17 -4.63 8.86
N LYS A 140 -10.99 -3.58 8.90
CA LYS A 140 -10.68 -2.29 8.29
C LYS A 140 -9.80 -1.43 9.20
N CYS A 141 -8.74 -0.86 8.64
CA CYS A 141 -7.96 0.17 9.33
C CYS A 141 -8.69 1.52 9.37
N LYS A 142 -8.38 2.36 10.35
CA LYS A 142 -8.95 3.71 10.48
C LYS A 142 -8.54 4.62 9.31
N TYR A 143 -9.13 5.83 9.23
CA TYR A 143 -8.87 6.78 8.14
C TYR A 143 -7.39 7.11 7.95
N SER A 144 -6.69 7.46 9.03
CA SER A 144 -5.25 7.79 9.03
C SER A 144 -4.33 6.56 9.06
N GLN A 145 -4.87 5.35 8.98
CA GLN A 145 -4.09 4.13 9.11
C GLN A 145 -4.01 3.37 7.79
N LEU A 146 -2.83 2.80 7.57
CA LEU A 146 -2.55 1.90 6.46
C LEU A 146 -2.21 0.50 7.00
N CYS A 147 -2.37 -0.52 6.16
CA CYS A 147 -2.07 -1.88 6.56
C CYS A 147 -0.61 -2.22 6.25
N CYS A 148 0.21 -2.37 7.28
CA CYS A 148 1.59 -2.85 7.15
C CYS A 148 1.74 -4.20 7.80
N LYS A 149 2.08 -5.22 7.00
CA LYS A 149 2.37 -6.57 7.49
C LYS A 149 1.25 -7.09 8.41
N GLY A 150 0.00 -6.81 8.04
CA GLY A 150 -1.21 -7.23 8.77
C GLY A 150 -1.55 -6.39 10.01
N LYS A 151 -0.87 -5.27 10.22
CA LYS A 151 -1.12 -4.33 11.32
C LYS A 151 -1.55 -2.97 10.78
N CYS A 152 -2.58 -2.39 11.38
CA CYS A 152 -2.98 -1.02 11.09
C CYS A 152 -2.05 -0.06 11.81
N VAL A 153 -1.28 0.73 11.06
CA VAL A 153 -0.31 1.70 11.61
C VAL A 153 -0.65 3.10 11.12
N ASN A 154 -0.41 4.11 11.95
CA ASN A 154 -0.68 5.50 11.60
C ASN A 154 0.54 6.13 10.95
N HIS A 155 0.59 6.08 9.62
CA HIS A 155 1.69 6.63 8.83
C HIS A 155 1.90 8.14 8.93
N MET A 156 0.98 8.88 9.56
CA MET A 156 1.14 10.33 9.75
C MET A 156 2.07 10.69 10.90
N VAL A 157 2.26 9.77 11.85
CA VAL A 157 3.00 10.03 13.10
C VAL A 157 3.94 8.88 13.50
N ASP A 158 3.78 7.70 12.90
CA ASP A 158 4.63 6.55 13.20
C ASP A 158 5.99 6.73 12.52
N LYS A 159 7.03 6.90 13.34
CA LYS A 159 8.42 7.05 12.90
C LYS A 159 8.94 5.86 12.07
N HIS A 160 8.36 4.67 12.21
CA HIS A 160 8.78 3.44 11.49
C HIS A 160 7.98 3.20 10.19
N HIS A 161 6.91 3.96 9.98
CA HIS A 161 6.00 3.80 8.85
C HIS A 161 5.57 5.18 8.29
N CYS A 162 6.49 6.14 8.29
CA CYS A 162 6.18 7.53 7.99
C CYS A 162 5.87 7.74 6.50
N GLY A 163 4.65 8.17 6.18
CA GLY A 163 4.15 8.33 4.81
C GLY A 163 3.79 7.01 4.11
N ILE A 164 4.62 5.97 4.24
CA ILE A 164 4.43 4.65 3.64
C ILE A 164 4.90 3.52 4.58
N CYS A 165 4.38 2.31 4.36
CA CYS A 165 4.82 1.13 5.12
C CYS A 165 6.33 0.91 5.08
N GLY A 166 6.96 0.89 6.25
CA GLY A 166 8.35 0.51 6.42
C GLY A 166 9.32 1.66 6.17
N ASN A 167 8.82 2.87 5.86
CA ASN A 167 9.66 4.05 5.80
C ASN A 167 9.97 4.55 7.21
N LYS A 168 11.20 4.30 7.65
CA LYS A 168 11.68 4.68 8.97
C LYS A 168 12.47 5.97 8.89
N CYS A 169 12.13 6.97 9.71
CA CYS A 169 12.92 8.20 9.81
C CYS A 169 14.26 7.98 10.52
N SER A 170 15.24 8.85 10.26
CA SER A 170 16.58 8.76 10.86
C SER A 170 16.55 8.87 12.38
N LYS A 171 17.65 8.52 13.04
CA LYS A 171 17.79 8.78 14.49
C LYS A 171 17.68 10.29 14.72
N GLY A 172 16.91 10.70 15.73
CA GLY A 172 16.57 12.12 15.97
C GLY A 172 15.26 12.55 15.32
N ASP A 173 15.05 12.23 14.04
CA ASP A 173 13.89 12.73 13.27
C ASP A 173 12.53 12.32 13.82
N SER A 174 11.52 13.17 13.62
CA SER A 174 10.13 12.89 13.94
C SER A 174 9.30 12.66 12.68
N CYS A 175 8.21 11.90 12.79
CA CYS A 175 7.24 11.81 11.69
C CYS A 175 6.12 12.80 11.95
N ILE A 176 5.99 13.79 11.08
CA ILE A 176 4.97 14.82 11.18
C ILE A 176 4.22 14.89 9.85
N TYR A 177 2.90 14.69 9.89
CA TYR A 177 2.03 14.67 8.71
C TYR A 177 2.51 13.73 7.59
N GLY A 178 3.14 12.61 7.95
CA GLY A 178 3.63 11.61 7.00
C GLY A 178 4.97 11.96 6.34
N ILE A 179 5.70 12.95 6.87
CA ILE A 179 7.02 13.34 6.41
C ILE A 179 8.00 13.26 7.58
N CYS A 180 9.19 12.72 7.32
CA CYS A 180 10.29 12.75 8.28
C CYS A 180 10.83 14.17 8.39
N SER A 181 10.62 14.83 9.52
CA SER A 181 11.19 16.13 9.84
C SER A 181 12.41 15.94 10.72
N TYR A 182 13.47 16.70 10.45
CA TYR A 182 14.52 16.92 11.43
C TYR A 182 13.88 17.59 12.65
N ALA A 183 14.19 17.09 13.84
CA ALA A 183 13.74 17.63 15.12
C ALA A 183 14.97 18.04 15.93
#